data_AF-A0A2L2Z5C7-F1
#
_entry.id   AF-A0A2L2Z5C7-F1
#
_cell.length_a   1.000
_cell.length_b   1.000
_cell.length_c   1.000
_cell.angle_alpha   90.00
_cell.angle_beta   90.00
_cell.angle_gamma   90.00
#
_symmetry.space_group_name_H-M   'P 1'
#
loop_
_entity.id
_entity.type
_entity.pdbx_description
1 polymer ?
#
loop_
_entity_poly.entity_id
_entity_poly.type
_entity_poly.pdbx_seq_one_letter_code
_entity_poly.pdbx_strand_id
1 'polypeptide(L)' 'PPSADFATRCIHDGQDPENFIRRVVISPISLSNIFKQFSPGESAGFDYSRSGYPTRECLQQSFASLENGKYA' A
#
# COMPACT_ATOMS: atom_id res chain seq x y z
N PRO A 1 1.89 -17.53 -22.21
CA PRO A 1 1.21 -17.98 -20.96
C PRO A 1 1.57 -17.00 -19.85
N PRO A 2 0.68 -16.70 -18.88
CA PRO A 2 1.06 -15.91 -17.72
C PRO A 2 2.23 -16.57 -16.99
N SER A 3 3.11 -15.77 -16.38
CA SER A 3 4.26 -16.29 -15.63
C SER A 3 3.78 -17.13 -14.45
N ALA A 4 4.57 -18.14 -14.05
CA ALA A 4 4.18 -19.10 -13.01
C ALA A 4 3.88 -18.46 -11.64
N ASP A 5 4.40 -17.25 -11.41
CA ASP A 5 4.25 -16.45 -10.19
C ASP A 5 3.13 -15.39 -10.27
N PHE A 6 2.54 -15.14 -11.44
CA PHE A 6 1.55 -14.08 -11.63
C PHE A 6 0.36 -14.19 -10.65
N ALA A 7 -0.17 -15.40 -10.47
CA ALA A 7 -1.28 -15.65 -9.56
C ALA A 7 -0.92 -15.40 -8.09
N THR A 8 0.29 -15.78 -7.69
CA THR A 8 0.82 -15.51 -6.34
C THR A 8 0.93 -14.01 -6.09
N ARG A 9 1.50 -13.27 -7.05
CA ARG A 9 1.68 -11.81 -6.97
C ARG A 9 0.34 -11.07 -6.91
N CYS A 10 -0.67 -11.54 -7.64
CA CYS A 10 -2.03 -10.98 -7.59
C CYS A 10 -2.64 -11.01 -6.18
N ILE A 11 -2.25 -11.98 -5.35
CA ILE A 11 -2.83 -12.19 -4.02
C ILE A 11 -1.97 -11.53 -2.93
N HIS A 12 -0.64 -11.60 -3.06
CA HIS A 12 0.27 -11.27 -1.97
C HIS A 12 0.92 -9.90 -2.09
N ASP A 13 1.20 -9.41 -3.30
CA ASP A 13 1.97 -8.19 -3.47
C ASP A 13 1.14 -6.97 -3.06
N GLY A 14 1.72 -6.12 -2.20
CA GLY A 14 1.01 -4.98 -1.58
C GLY A 14 0.11 -5.36 -0.39
N GLN A 15 0.05 -6.63 0.01
CA GLN A 15 -0.82 -7.14 1.11
C GLN A 15 -0.02 -7.73 2.28
N ASP A 16 1.26 -7.35 2.46
CA ASP A 16 2.08 -7.87 3.57
C ASP A 16 1.49 -7.48 4.95
N PRO A 17 1.08 -8.47 5.77
CA PRO A 17 0.51 -8.21 7.10
C PRO A 17 1.45 -7.47 8.06
N GLU A 18 2.77 -7.57 7.87
CA GLU A 18 3.75 -6.88 8.72
C GLU A 18 3.68 -5.36 8.59
N ASN A 19 3.14 -4.83 7.49
CA ASN A 19 2.94 -3.40 7.29
C ASN A 19 1.82 -2.81 8.16
N PHE A 20 1.00 -3.65 8.80
CA PHE A 20 -0.13 -3.22 9.61
C PHE A 20 0.08 -3.56 11.08
N ILE A 21 -0.15 -2.58 11.96
CA ILE A 21 -0.01 -2.74 13.43
C ILE A 21 -0.81 -3.95 13.95
N ARG A 22 -1.95 -4.26 13.32
CA ARG A 22 -2.85 -5.36 13.73
C ARG A 22 -2.57 -6.69 13.02
N ARG A 23 -1.54 -6.78 12.16
CA ARG A 23 -1.20 -7.99 11.37
C ARG A 23 -2.39 -8.57 10.62
N VAL A 24 -3.20 -7.68 10.05
CA VAL A 24 -4.39 -8.06 9.28
C VAL A 24 -3.97 -8.59 7.91
N VAL A 25 -4.59 -9.68 7.48
CA VAL A 25 -4.28 -10.32 6.18
C VAL A 25 -4.80 -9.51 5.00
N ILE A 26 -5.89 -8.77 5.20
CA ILE A 26 -6.46 -7.87 4.20
C ILE A 26 -6.17 -6.44 4.63
N SER A 27 -5.62 -5.65 3.70
CA SER A 27 -5.35 -4.23 3.92
C SER A 27 -6.61 -3.47 4.36
N PRO A 28 -6.58 -2.72 5.47
CA PRO A 28 -7.70 -1.89 5.89
C PRO A 28 -8.04 -0.79 4.89
N ILE A 29 -9.31 -0.38 4.89
CA ILE A 29 -9.75 0.80 4.15
C ILE A 29 -9.51 2.04 5.01
N SER A 30 -8.51 2.84 4.65
CA SER A 30 -8.22 4.12 5.29
C SER A 30 -8.95 5.25 4.58
N LEU A 31 -9.99 5.79 5.24
CA LEU A 31 -10.82 6.89 4.71
C LEU A 31 -10.44 8.27 5.29
N SER A 32 -9.41 8.32 6.15
CA SER A 32 -8.95 9.58 6.72
C SER A 32 -8.39 10.48 5.62
N ASN A 33 -8.66 11.78 5.70
CA ASN A 33 -8.09 12.78 4.80
C ASN A 33 -6.73 13.31 5.28
N ILE A 34 -6.48 13.32 6.59
CA ILE A 34 -5.28 13.82 7.24
C ILE A 34 -4.74 12.80 8.24
N PHE A 35 -3.44 12.83 8.49
CA PHE A 35 -2.75 11.92 9.41
C PHE A 35 -1.93 12.70 10.45
N LYS A 36 -1.70 12.08 11.61
CA LYS A 36 -0.94 12.70 12.70
C LYS A 36 0.54 12.85 12.30
N GLN A 37 1.06 14.06 12.42
CA GLN A 37 2.48 14.38 12.26
C GLN A 37 3.23 14.26 13.60
N PHE A 38 4.55 14.05 13.57
CA PHE A 38 5.38 14.09 14.77
C PHE A 38 5.60 15.53 15.25
N SER A 39 5.86 16.43 14.30
CA SER A 39 6.01 17.87 14.49
C SER A 39 5.69 18.59 13.16
N PRO A 40 5.56 19.93 13.12
CA PRO A 40 5.32 20.65 11.87
C PRO A 40 6.39 20.35 10.80
N GLY A 41 5.99 19.74 9.69
CA GLY A 41 6.89 19.35 8.60
C GLY A 41 7.52 17.96 8.74
N GLU A 42 7.22 17.23 9.82
CA GLU A 42 7.71 15.85 10.05
C GLU A 42 6.53 14.86 10.03
N SER A 43 6.29 14.24 8.87
CA SER A 43 5.21 13.26 8.72
C SER A 43 5.54 11.91 9.35
N ALA A 44 4.49 11.19 9.74
CA ALA A 44 4.58 9.79 10.16
C ALA A 44 4.37 8.81 8.99
N GLY A 45 4.72 9.22 7.77
CA GLY A 45 4.58 8.44 6.53
C GLY A 45 3.56 9.03 5.55
N PHE A 46 2.40 9.44 6.03
CA PHE A 46 1.38 10.14 5.23
C PHE A 46 1.04 11.49 5.86
N ASP A 47 0.70 12.46 5.03
CA ASP A 47 0.23 13.79 5.47
C ASP A 47 -1.22 14.03 5.07
N TYR A 48 -1.50 13.91 3.77
CA TYR A 48 -2.81 14.19 3.19
C TYR A 48 -3.17 13.14 2.14
N SER A 49 -4.39 12.60 2.21
CA SER A 49 -4.77 11.40 1.46
C SER A 49 -4.68 11.54 -0.07
N ARG A 50 -4.91 12.74 -0.61
CA ARG A 50 -4.75 13.01 -2.05
C ARG A 50 -3.31 12.75 -2.52
N SER A 51 -2.33 13.14 -1.71
CA SER A 51 -0.91 12.96 -1.99
C SER A 51 -0.51 11.49 -1.84
N GLY A 52 -1.06 10.79 -0.85
CA GLY A 52 -0.85 9.37 -0.59
C GLY A 52 -1.64 8.90 0.63
N TYR A 53 -2.10 7.64 0.61
CA TYR A 53 -2.72 7.01 1.77
C TYR A 53 -2.56 5.47 1.70
N PRO A 54 -2.64 4.76 2.84
CA PRO A 54 -2.27 3.35 2.94
C PRO A 54 -2.95 2.44 1.91
N THR A 55 -4.27 2.56 1.75
CA THR A 55 -5.03 1.66 0.86
C THR A 55 -4.65 1.84 -0.61
N ARG A 56 -4.34 3.07 -1.05
CA ARG A 56 -3.90 3.30 -2.43
C ARG A 56 -2.46 2.83 -2.64
N GLU A 57 -1.58 3.00 -1.65
CA GLU A 57 -0.21 2.51 -1.75
C GLU A 57 -0.17 0.99 -1.95
N CYS A 58 -0.96 0.23 -1.18
CA CYS A 58 -1.12 -1.21 -1.38
C CYS A 58 -1.52 -1.55 -2.83
N LEU A 59 -2.52 -0.84 -3.37
CA LEU A 59 -2.99 -1.04 -4.75
C LEU A 59 -1.89 -0.72 -5.78
N GLN A 60 -1.17 0.39 -5.60
CA GLN A 60 -0.08 0.80 -6.49
C GLN A 60 1.05 -0.23 -6.48
N GLN A 61 1.40 -0.78 -5.32
CA GLN A 61 2.40 -1.86 -5.20
C GLN A 61 1.94 -3.13 -5.93
N SER A 62 0.67 -3.53 -5.77
CA SER A 62 0.10 -4.68 -6.50
C SER A 62 0.19 -4.46 -8.01
N PHE A 63 -0.23 -3.30 -8.53
CA PHE A 63 -0.20 -3.01 -9.97
C PHE A 63 1.21 -2.89 -10.54
N ALA A 64 2.10 -2.17 -9.84
CA ALA A 64 3.50 -2.06 -10.25
C ALA A 64 4.12 -3.45 -10.37
N SER A 65 3.84 -4.34 -9.41
CA SER A 65 4.26 -5.72 -9.50
C SER A 65 3.67 -6.42 -10.72
N LEU A 66 2.33 -6.47 -10.86
CA LEU A 66 1.70 -7.22 -11.95
C LEU A 66 2.12 -6.78 -13.36
N GLU A 67 2.47 -5.51 -13.54
CA GLU A 67 2.95 -4.96 -14.82
C GLU A 67 4.48 -5.02 -14.99
N ASN A 68 5.20 -5.57 -14.00
CA ASN A 68 6.67 -5.53 -13.90
C ASN A 68 7.24 -4.10 -13.98
N GLY A 69 6.47 -3.14 -13.47
CA GLY A 69 6.86 -1.75 -13.29
C GLY A 69 7.55 -1.52 -11.95
N LYS A 70 8.37 -0.47 -11.88
CA LYS A 70 8.92 0.00 -10.60
C LYS A 70 7.89 0.81 -9.80
N TYR A 71 6.92 1.41 -10.49
CA TYR A 71 5.90 2.30 -9.96
C TYR A 71 4.60 2.11 -10.74
N ALA A 72 3.46 2.48 -10.14
CA ALA A 72 2.14 2.53 -10.75
C ALA A 72 1.48 3.89 -10.53
#